data_AF-A0A942AS40-F1
#
_entry.id   AF-A0A942AS40-F1
#
_cell.length_a   1.000
_cell.length_b   1.000
_cell.length_c   1.000
_cell.angle_alpha   90.00
_cell.angle_beta   90.00
_cell.angle_gamma   90.00
#
_symmetry.space_group_name_H-M   'P 1'
#
loop_
_entity.id
_entity.type
_entity.pdbx_description
1 polymer ?
#
loop_
_entity_poly.entity_id
_entity_poly.type
_entity_poly.pdbx_seq_one_letter_code
_entity_poly.pdbx_strand_id
1 'polypeptide(L)'
;METKKILGIVLCISIIVLVGCVKSEDAKFIPIELEIESTDLIRIGNDEFTIPAEGGSFTICSAEKGGPFMEVNWLEFDGVEYYLTDEEVDAGYYENDWVKVVLLGTSPVKYEIVLKTNTSRERCRVRIGINCFHYSYRILSIVQQSGE
;
A
#
# COMPACT_ATOMS: atom_id res chain seq x y z
N MET A 1 -20.20 40.87 41.83
CA MET A 1 -20.31 41.05 40.36
C MET A 1 -19.01 40.72 39.63
N GLU A 2 -17.86 40.69 40.31
CA GLU A 2 -16.54 40.44 39.69
C GLU A 2 -16.23 38.97 39.40
N THR A 3 -16.69 38.04 40.24
CA THR A 3 -16.42 36.59 40.08
C THR A 3 -17.00 36.01 38.79
N LYS A 4 -18.17 36.50 38.35
CA LYS A 4 -18.81 36.08 37.09
C LYS A 4 -18.02 36.55 35.85
N LYS A 5 -17.32 37.69 35.93
CA LYS A 5 -16.47 38.21 34.84
C LYS A 5 -15.18 37.40 34.71
N ILE A 6 -14.57 37.03 35.84
CA ILE A 6 -13.34 36.22 35.87
C ILE A 6 -13.60 34.82 35.31
N LEU A 7 -14.73 34.19 35.69
CA LEU A 7 -15.09 32.86 35.19
C LEU A 7 -15.30 32.86 33.66
N GLY A 8 -15.92 33.91 33.11
CA GLY A 8 -16.11 34.07 31.66
C GLY A 8 -14.80 34.25 30.90
N ILE A 9 -13.84 35.00 31.45
CA ILE A 9 -12.52 35.21 30.83
C ILE A 9 -11.71 33.92 30.83
N VAL A 10 -11.71 33.17 31.94
CA VAL A 10 -11.04 31.86 32.02
C VAL A 10 -11.62 30.89 31.00
N LEU A 11 -12.95 30.82 30.90
CA LEU A 11 -13.63 29.93 29.93
C LEU A 11 -13.26 30.26 28.48
N CYS A 12 -13.21 31.55 28.13
CA CYS A 12 -12.82 32.00 26.79
C CYS A 12 -11.36 31.66 26.47
N ILE A 13 -10.43 31.84 27.42
CA ILE A 13 -9.02 31.48 27.23
C ILE A 13 -8.88 29.97 27.06
N SER A 14 -9.59 29.16 27.85
CA SER A 14 -9.59 27.70 27.72
C SER A 14 -10.11 27.23 26.36
N ILE A 15 -11.19 27.85 25.84
CA ILE A 15 -11.73 27.54 24.50
C ILE A 15 -10.76 27.97 23.41
N ILE A 16 -10.15 29.15 23.50
CA ILE A 16 -9.19 29.64 22.49
C ILE A 16 -7.93 28.76 22.49
N VAL A 17 -7.47 28.29 23.66
CA VAL A 17 -6.36 27.34 23.75
C VAL A 17 -6.76 25.97 23.21
N LEU A 18 -7.97 25.46 23.50
CA LEU A 18 -8.45 24.18 22.97
C LEU A 18 -8.67 24.20 21.44
N VAL A 19 -9.21 25.30 20.91
CA VAL A 19 -9.45 25.48 19.46
C VAL A 19 -8.16 25.86 18.72
N GLY A 20 -7.26 26.62 19.36
CA GLY A 20 -5.95 27.01 18.81
C GLY A 20 -4.83 25.98 18.99
N CYS A 21 -5.00 24.99 19.86
CA CYS A 21 -4.08 23.84 20.01
C CYS A 21 -4.29 22.76 18.94
N VAL A 22 -5.23 22.93 18.01
CA VAL A 22 -5.16 22.23 16.73
C VAL A 22 -4.20 22.99 15.83
N LYS A 23 -2.93 23.07 16.24
CA LYS A 23 -1.86 23.30 15.28
C LYS A 23 -1.78 22.00 14.47
N SER A 24 -2.55 21.92 13.40
CA SER A 24 -2.34 20.93 12.36
C SER A 24 -1.02 21.27 11.67
N GLU A 25 0.10 20.92 12.30
CA GLU A 25 1.33 20.60 11.58
C GLU A 25 1.29 19.14 11.11
N ASP A 26 0.09 18.63 10.81
CA ASP A 26 -0.06 17.54 9.85
C ASP A 26 0.36 18.12 8.50
N ALA A 27 1.67 18.10 8.23
CA ALA A 27 2.13 18.07 6.85
C ALA A 27 1.27 17.01 6.17
N LYS A 28 0.36 17.44 5.29
CA LYS A 28 -0.54 16.52 4.58
C LYS A 28 0.34 15.48 3.92
N PHE A 29 0.37 14.28 4.49
CA PHE A 29 1.09 13.16 3.90
C PHE A 29 0.50 12.94 2.52
N ILE A 30 1.28 13.21 1.49
CA ILE A 30 0.92 12.89 0.11
C ILE A 30 1.31 11.43 -0.06
N PRO A 31 0.36 10.51 -0.25
CA PRO A 31 0.69 9.11 -0.50
C PRO A 31 1.58 9.01 -1.72
N ILE A 32 2.63 8.20 -1.65
CA ILE A 32 3.49 7.94 -2.81
C ILE A 32 2.63 7.39 -3.95
N GLU A 33 2.74 8.00 -5.13
CA GLU A 33 2.16 7.46 -6.34
C GLU A 33 2.95 6.22 -6.77
N LEU A 34 2.22 5.14 -7.04
CA LEU A 34 2.78 3.90 -7.58
C LEU A 34 2.47 3.87 -9.07
N GLU A 35 3.51 3.70 -9.88
CA GLU A 35 3.36 3.43 -11.30
C GLU A 35 3.32 1.92 -11.51
N ILE A 36 2.27 1.43 -12.18
CA ILE A 36 2.09 0.01 -12.48
C ILE A 36 2.23 -0.18 -13.98
N GLU A 37 3.28 -0.90 -14.38
CA GLU A 37 3.55 -1.28 -15.75
C GLU A 37 3.07 -2.72 -15.96
N SER A 38 2.07 -2.92 -16.82
CA SER A 38 1.57 -4.27 -17.13
C SER A 38 0.90 -4.32 -18.50
N THR A 39 0.99 -5.46 -19.17
CA THR A 39 0.17 -5.82 -20.34
C THR A 39 -1.03 -6.68 -19.96
N ASP A 40 -1.01 -7.30 -18.78
CA ASP A 40 -1.94 -8.36 -18.39
C ASP A 40 -2.97 -7.84 -17.37
N LEU A 41 -2.63 -6.81 -16.58
CA LEU A 41 -3.53 -6.20 -15.61
C LEU A 41 -4.51 -5.23 -16.26
N ILE A 42 -5.78 -5.38 -15.92
CA ILE A 42 -6.84 -4.41 -16.25
C ILE A 42 -7.28 -3.74 -14.95
N ARG A 43 -7.18 -2.41 -14.89
CA ARG A 43 -7.62 -1.62 -13.74
C ARG A 43 -9.16 -1.61 -13.67
N ILE A 44 -9.70 -2.00 -12.51
CA ILE A 44 -11.15 -2.03 -12.24
C ILE A 44 -11.56 -1.10 -11.09
N GLY A 45 -10.60 -0.54 -10.36
CA GLY A 45 -10.83 0.43 -9.30
C GLY A 45 -9.55 1.13 -8.84
N ASN A 46 -9.64 1.82 -7.71
CA ASN A 46 -8.47 2.39 -7.06
C ASN A 46 -7.65 1.26 -6.43
N ASP A 47 -6.43 1.08 -6.91
CA ASP A 47 -5.54 -0.03 -6.53
C ASP A 47 -6.17 -1.43 -6.69
N GLU A 48 -7.25 -1.53 -7.48
CA GLU A 48 -7.94 -2.78 -7.78
C GLU A 48 -7.79 -3.13 -9.26
N PHE A 49 -7.39 -4.37 -9.51
CA PHE A 49 -7.09 -4.89 -10.84
C PHE A 49 -7.73 -6.26 -11.04
N THR A 50 -7.87 -6.65 -12.30
CA THR A 50 -8.13 -8.03 -12.70
C THR A 50 -7.03 -8.52 -13.62
N ILE A 51 -6.74 -9.83 -13.56
CA ILE A 51 -5.79 -10.52 -14.43
C ILE A 51 -6.40 -11.83 -14.96
N PRO A 52 -6.05 -12.30 -16.16
CA PRO A 52 -6.47 -13.61 -16.66
C PRO A 52 -6.06 -14.76 -15.73
N ALA A 53 -6.71 -15.92 -15.91
CA ALA A 53 -6.48 -17.08 -15.07
C ALA A 53 -5.05 -17.63 -15.20
N GLU A 54 -4.45 -17.48 -16.37
CA GLU A 54 -3.06 -17.84 -16.67
C GLU A 54 -2.07 -17.10 -15.74
N GLY A 55 -2.51 -15.99 -15.16
CA GLY A 55 -1.67 -15.07 -14.41
C GLY A 55 -0.95 -14.13 -15.35
N GLY A 56 0.25 -13.73 -14.97
CA GLY A 56 1.05 -12.78 -15.75
C GLY A 56 2.10 -12.08 -14.91
N SER A 57 2.86 -11.22 -15.58
CA SER A 57 3.87 -10.38 -14.93
C SER A 57 3.46 -8.92 -14.98
N PHE A 58 3.68 -8.22 -13.88
CA PHE A 58 3.54 -6.78 -13.84
C PHE A 58 4.61 -6.19 -12.94
N THR A 59 4.90 -4.92 -13.17
CA THR A 59 5.89 -4.22 -12.39
C THR A 59 5.27 -3.09 -11.61
N ILE A 60 5.71 -2.95 -10.36
CA ILE A 60 5.39 -1.84 -9.47
C ILE A 60 6.63 -0.97 -9.36
N CYS A 61 6.52 0.30 -9.73
CA CYS A 61 7.57 1.30 -9.68
C CYS A 61 7.20 2.41 -8.68
N SER A 62 8.18 2.87 -7.90
CA SER A 62 8.04 4.14 -7.18
C SER A 62 8.03 5.29 -8.20
N ALA A 63 6.97 6.10 -8.25
CA ALA A 63 6.87 7.20 -9.21
C ALA A 63 7.89 8.33 -8.95
N GLU A 64 8.38 8.45 -7.72
CA GLU A 64 9.36 9.48 -7.36
C GLU A 64 10.79 9.05 -7.67
N LYS A 65 11.43 9.76 -8.63
CA LYS A 65 12.88 9.67 -8.85
C LYS A 65 13.61 10.26 -7.64
N GLY A 66 14.03 9.39 -6.72
CA GLY A 66 14.83 9.77 -5.54
C GLY A 66 14.12 9.67 -4.19
N GLY A 67 12.88 9.17 -4.14
CA GLY A 67 12.23 8.76 -2.88
C GLY A 67 12.79 7.40 -2.42
N PRO A 68 13.31 7.26 -1.18
CA PRO A 68 14.29 6.22 -0.85
C PRO A 68 13.69 4.86 -0.46
N PHE A 69 12.37 4.69 -0.43
CA PHE A 69 11.78 3.54 0.27
C PHE A 69 10.43 3.09 -0.27
N MET A 70 10.44 1.92 -0.92
CA MET A 70 9.26 1.13 -1.26
C MET A 70 9.60 -0.33 -1.01
N GLU A 71 8.78 -1.04 -0.24
CA GLU A 71 9.00 -2.44 0.09
C GLU A 71 7.71 -3.23 -0.06
N VAL A 72 7.77 -4.36 -0.76
CA VAL A 72 6.73 -5.37 -0.67
C VAL A 72 7.05 -6.19 0.59
N ASN A 73 6.13 -6.20 1.56
CA ASN A 73 6.38 -6.88 2.85
C ASN A 73 5.21 -7.75 3.33
N TRP A 74 4.09 -7.74 2.60
CA TRP A 74 2.91 -8.51 2.94
C TRP A 74 2.20 -8.96 1.67
N LEU A 75 1.63 -10.16 1.73
CA LEU A 75 0.88 -10.77 0.66
C LEU A 75 -0.35 -11.46 1.26
N GLU A 76 -1.46 -11.47 0.52
CA GLU A 76 -2.66 -12.25 0.86
C GLU A 76 -3.06 -13.07 -0.35
N PHE A 77 -3.29 -14.37 -0.17
CA PHE A 77 -3.81 -15.26 -1.20
C PHE A 77 -5.10 -15.89 -0.69
N ASP A 78 -6.23 -15.50 -1.28
CA ASP A 78 -7.55 -16.03 -0.93
C ASP A 78 -7.87 -16.01 0.57
N GLY A 79 -7.52 -14.90 1.24
CA GLY A 79 -7.71 -14.72 2.68
C GLY A 79 -6.62 -15.32 3.57
N VAL A 80 -5.59 -15.97 3.00
CA VAL A 80 -4.40 -16.42 3.75
C VAL A 80 -3.32 -15.34 3.67
N GLU A 81 -2.97 -14.76 4.81
CA GLU A 81 -1.96 -13.70 4.94
C GLU A 81 -0.55 -14.26 5.11
N TYR A 82 0.43 -13.60 4.49
CA TYR A 82 1.85 -13.88 4.56
C TYR A 82 2.62 -12.59 4.76
N TYR A 83 3.30 -12.47 5.90
CA TYR A 83 4.24 -11.39 6.16
C TYR A 83 5.62 -11.87 5.77
N LEU A 84 6.30 -11.13 4.90
CA LEU A 84 7.67 -11.46 4.52
C LEU A 84 8.58 -11.23 5.73
N THR A 85 9.51 -12.14 5.94
CA THR A 85 10.56 -12.00 6.94
C THR A 85 11.53 -10.89 6.53
N ASP A 86 12.24 -10.32 7.51
CA ASP A 86 13.28 -9.31 7.22
C ASP A 86 14.32 -9.84 6.21
N GLU A 87 14.67 -11.13 6.27
CA GLU A 87 15.59 -11.77 5.33
C GLU A 87 15.03 -11.81 3.89
N GLU A 88 13.73 -12.10 3.72
CA GLU A 88 13.08 -12.11 2.40
C GLU A 88 12.93 -10.71 1.81
N VAL A 89 12.63 -9.72 2.66
CA VAL A 89 12.57 -8.30 2.28
C VAL A 89 13.96 -7.81 1.86
N ASP A 90 14.99 -8.07 2.67
CA ASP A 90 16.38 -7.68 2.39
C ASP A 90 16.94 -8.36 1.15
N ALA A 91 16.58 -9.63 0.92
CA ALA A 91 16.93 -10.33 -0.30
C ALA A 91 16.23 -9.75 -1.54
N GLY A 92 15.13 -9.02 -1.36
CA GLY A 92 14.30 -8.51 -2.45
C GLY A 92 13.72 -9.65 -3.29
N TYR A 93 13.50 -10.82 -2.70
CA TYR A 93 13.03 -12.00 -3.42
C TYR A 93 12.14 -12.86 -2.53
N TYR A 94 10.99 -13.25 -3.07
CA TYR A 94 10.08 -14.22 -2.47
C TYR A 94 9.42 -15.05 -3.56
N GLU A 95 9.25 -16.35 -3.33
CA GLU A 95 8.52 -17.21 -4.26
C GLU A 95 7.76 -18.31 -3.51
N ASN A 96 6.50 -18.52 -3.88
CA ASN A 96 5.70 -19.66 -3.47
C ASN A 96 4.91 -20.20 -4.68
N ASP A 97 3.96 -21.12 -4.46
CA ASP A 97 3.16 -21.73 -5.52
C ASP A 97 2.20 -20.77 -6.26
N TRP A 98 1.99 -19.57 -5.73
CA TRP A 98 1.03 -18.58 -6.23
C TRP A 98 1.69 -17.33 -6.82
N VAL A 99 2.80 -16.89 -6.23
CA VAL A 99 3.47 -15.65 -6.61
C VAL A 99 4.99 -15.79 -6.61
N LYS A 100 5.62 -14.94 -7.40
CA LYS A 100 7.03 -14.58 -7.27
C LYS A 100 7.14 -13.06 -7.19
N VAL A 101 7.94 -12.57 -6.26
CA VAL A 101 8.28 -11.16 -6.06
C VAL A 101 9.78 -11.00 -6.25
N VAL A 102 10.20 -10.05 -7.08
CA VAL A 102 11.62 -9.79 -7.36
C VAL A 102 11.89 -8.29 -7.40
N LEU A 103 12.82 -7.81 -6.56
CA LEU A 103 13.36 -6.47 -6.62
C LEU A 103 14.28 -6.34 -7.85
N LEU A 104 13.87 -5.52 -8.80
CA LEU A 104 14.61 -5.27 -10.05
C LEU A 104 15.60 -4.10 -9.94
N GLY A 105 15.37 -3.17 -9.02
CA GLY A 105 16.22 -1.99 -8.85
C GLY A 105 15.75 -1.11 -7.71
N THR A 106 16.63 -0.21 -7.23
CA THR A 106 16.40 0.64 -6.05
C THR A 106 16.39 2.14 -6.34
N SER A 107 16.62 2.56 -7.60
CA SER A 107 16.59 3.97 -7.99
C SER A 107 16.17 4.16 -9.46
N PRO A 108 14.86 4.24 -9.77
CA PRO A 108 13.73 4.12 -8.83
C PRO A 108 13.57 2.69 -8.30
N VAL A 109 12.87 2.54 -7.17
CA VAL A 109 12.58 1.19 -6.64
C VAL A 109 11.58 0.52 -7.57
N LYS A 110 11.86 -0.72 -7.99
CA LYS A 110 11.08 -1.45 -8.99
C LYS A 110 10.95 -2.92 -8.59
N TYR A 111 9.72 -3.45 -8.49
CA TYR A 111 9.46 -4.86 -8.20
C TYR A 111 8.71 -5.54 -9.35
N GLU A 112 9.24 -6.64 -9.86
CA GLU A 112 8.47 -7.58 -10.67
C GLU A 112 7.60 -8.44 -9.74
N ILE A 113 6.31 -8.51 -10.06
CA ILE A 113 5.38 -9.46 -9.49
C ILE A 113 4.92 -10.41 -10.59
N VAL A 114 5.08 -11.71 -10.36
CA VAL A 114 4.57 -12.74 -11.26
C VAL A 114 3.51 -13.53 -10.52
N LEU A 115 2.26 -13.45 -10.99
CA LEU A 115 1.18 -14.30 -10.53
C LEU A 115 1.16 -15.58 -11.35
N LYS A 116 1.19 -16.72 -10.66
CA LYS A 116 1.12 -18.05 -11.27
C LYS A 116 -0.32 -18.37 -11.66
N THR A 117 -0.50 -19.37 -12.51
CA THR A 117 -1.82 -19.75 -13.04
C THR A 117 -2.77 -20.18 -11.92
N ASN A 118 -3.98 -19.61 -11.91
CA ASN A 118 -5.08 -20.08 -11.08
C ASN A 118 -5.70 -21.33 -11.71
N THR A 119 -5.48 -22.48 -11.09
CA THR A 119 -6.01 -23.77 -11.54
C THR A 119 -7.37 -24.11 -10.93
N SER A 120 -7.93 -23.22 -10.10
CA SER A 120 -9.23 -23.43 -9.48
C SER A 120 -10.40 -23.00 -10.39
N ARG A 121 -11.59 -23.53 -10.07
CA ARG A 121 -12.88 -23.17 -10.70
C ARG A 121 -13.43 -21.83 -10.23
N GLU A 122 -12.78 -21.23 -9.24
CA GLU A 122 -13.23 -19.99 -8.63
C GLU A 122 -12.23 -18.88 -8.92
N ARG A 123 -12.70 -17.64 -8.82
CA ARG A 123 -11.80 -16.49 -8.86
C ARG A 123 -11.06 -16.45 -7.54
N CYS A 124 -9.75 -16.24 -7.58
CA CYS A 124 -8.99 -15.96 -6.37
C CYS A 124 -8.64 -14.47 -6.30
N ARG A 125 -8.49 -13.97 -5.07
CA ARG A 125 -8.00 -12.63 -4.82
C ARG A 125 -6.59 -12.71 -4.27
N VAL A 126 -5.69 -11.96 -4.90
CA VAL A 126 -4.33 -11.73 -4.42
C VAL A 126 -4.23 -10.29 -3.96
N ARG A 127 -3.69 -10.05 -2.77
CA ARG A 127 -3.35 -8.70 -2.31
C ARG A 127 -1.87 -8.58 -2.04
N ILE A 128 -1.34 -7.40 -2.35
CA ILE A 128 0.08 -7.09 -2.22
C ILE A 128 0.18 -5.80 -1.42
N GLY A 129 0.83 -5.93 -0.27
CA GLY A 129 1.04 -4.85 0.68
C GLY A 129 2.40 -4.23 0.46
N ILE A 130 2.36 -2.92 0.24
CA ILE A 130 3.51 -2.14 -0.17
C ILE A 130 3.68 -1.04 0.86
N ASN A 131 4.78 -1.13 1.60
CA ASN A 131 5.20 -0.09 2.50
C ASN A 131 5.90 1.01 1.70
N CYS A 132 5.34 2.22 1.73
CA CYS A 132 5.81 3.38 0.99
C CYS A 132 6.11 4.51 2.00
N PHE A 133 7.37 4.69 2.40
CA PHE A 133 7.78 5.65 3.45
C PHE A 133 7.14 5.39 4.83
N HIS A 134 7.66 6.03 5.89
CA HIS A 134 7.34 5.74 7.31
C HIS A 134 5.85 5.80 7.73
N TYR A 135 4.94 6.29 6.87
CA TYR A 135 3.53 6.50 7.22
C TYR A 135 2.53 6.21 6.09
N SER A 136 2.94 5.64 4.95
CA SER A 136 2.01 5.29 3.87
C SER A 136 2.11 3.81 3.53
N TYR A 137 0.98 3.13 3.64
CA TYR A 137 0.85 1.74 3.25
C TYR A 137 -0.18 1.64 2.12
N ARG A 138 0.18 0.95 1.04
CA ARG A 138 -0.69 0.74 -0.12
C ARG A 138 -0.97 -0.75 -0.26
N ILE A 139 -2.21 -1.08 -0.59
CA ILE A 139 -2.62 -2.46 -0.85
C ILE A 139 -3.13 -2.50 -2.29
N LEU A 140 -2.43 -3.26 -3.13
CA LEU A 140 -2.94 -3.60 -4.46
C LEU A 140 -3.80 -4.85 -4.31
N SER A 141 -5.02 -4.84 -4.85
CA SER A 141 -5.94 -5.97 -4.83
C SER A 141 -6.19 -6.45 -6.25
N ILE A 142 -5.70 -7.65 -6.56
CA ILE A 142 -5.79 -8.27 -7.88
C ILE A 142 -6.79 -9.43 -7.82
N VAL A 143 -7.82 -9.37 -8.65
CA VAL A 143 -8.77 -10.47 -8.86
C VAL A 143 -8.30 -11.29 -10.05
N GLN A 144 -7.86 -12.51 -9.81
CA GLN A 144 -7.46 -13.44 -10.85
C GLN A 144 -8.67 -14.28 -11.28
N GLN A 145 -8.88 -14.41 -12.59
CA GLN A 145 -10.01 -15.19 -13.13
C GLN A 145 -9.86 -16.68 -12.84
N SER A 146 -10.97 -17.43 -12.90
CA SER A 146 -10.96 -18.89 -12.78
C SER A 146 -10.33 -19.53 -14.01
N GLY A 147 -9.59 -20.63 -13.81
CA GLY A 147 -8.93 -21.38 -14.89
C GLY A 147 -9.83 -22.38 -15.62
N GLU A 148 -11.00 -22.68 -15.04
CA GLU A 148 -12.03 -23.57 -15.61
C GLU A 148 -13.36 -22.84 -15.80
#